data_AF-A0A9E5YG53-F1
#
_entry.id   AF-A0A9E5YG53-F1
#
_cell.length_a   1.000
_cell.length_b   1.000
_cell.length_c   1.000
_cell.angle_alpha   90.00
_cell.angle_beta   90.00
_cell.angle_gamma   90.00
#
_symmetry.space_group_name_H-M   'P 1'
#
loop_
_entity.id
_entity.type
_entity.pdbx_description
1 polymer ?
#
loop_
_entity_poly.entity_id
_entity_poly.type
_entity_poly.pdbx_seq_one_letter_code
_entity_poly.pdbx_strand_id
1 'polypeptide(L)'
;MNKRVVIAAVLIFSLVLALTVADASAYGYGKDKGHKKDMGEMFTCKAHMILKNKEELGLSDDLVKKIKALKVTTKKDLIRRKAEIEIIAIDIKAIMWADVIDTEAANKLIDAKYDLKKEKAKLSLAAYATLVGLLSGDQKEKLKEIRKKCKKDKKGSGKQR
;
A
#
# COMPACT_ATOMS: atom_id res chain seq x y z
N MET A 1 59.23 -0.04 24.65
CA MET A 1 57.88 -0.25 25.21
C MET A 1 57.74 -1.72 25.61
N ASN A 2 57.54 -2.00 26.90
CA ASN A 2 57.64 -3.38 27.41
C ASN A 2 56.51 -4.23 26.84
N LYS A 3 56.83 -5.37 26.22
CA LYS A 3 55.86 -6.28 25.57
C LYS A 3 54.69 -6.65 26.50
N ARG A 4 54.94 -6.69 27.82
CA ARG A 4 53.92 -6.93 28.87
C ARG A 4 52.92 -5.78 29.03
N VAL A 5 53.37 -4.53 28.85
CA VAL A 5 52.51 -3.33 28.92
C VAL A 5 51.64 -3.22 27.67
N VAL A 6 52.17 -3.62 26.51
CA VAL A 6 51.40 -3.65 25.24
C VAL A 6 50.31 -4.72 25.29
N ILE A 7 50.62 -5.91 25.82
CA ILE A 7 49.63 -7.00 25.95
C ILE A 7 48.53 -6.62 26.95
N ALA A 8 48.86 -6.00 28.08
CA ALA A 8 47.88 -5.54 29.05
C ALA A 8 46.95 -4.43 28.48
N ALA A 9 47.50 -3.49 27.70
CA ALA A 9 46.73 -2.42 27.07
C ALA A 9 45.76 -2.96 26.00
N VAL A 10 46.18 -3.95 25.20
CA VAL A 10 45.31 -4.57 24.17
C VAL A 10 44.16 -5.36 24.80
N LEU A 11 44.41 -6.06 25.91
CA LEU A 11 43.35 -6.82 26.60
C LEU A 11 42.30 -5.91 27.25
N ILE A 12 42.72 -4.78 27.85
CA ILE A 12 41.77 -3.81 28.43
C ILE A 12 40.94 -3.12 27.34
N PHE A 13 41.53 -2.82 26.18
CA PHE A 13 40.80 -2.22 25.05
C PHE A 13 39.75 -3.17 24.45
N SER A 14 40.02 -4.49 24.45
CA SER A 14 39.04 -5.49 24.00
C SER A 14 37.87 -5.69 24.96
N LEU A 15 38.04 -5.42 26.26
CA LEU A 15 36.96 -5.56 27.24
C LEU A 15 35.96 -4.39 27.19
N VAL A 16 36.41 -3.20 26.75
CA VAL A 16 35.56 -1.99 26.64
C VAL A 16 34.70 -2.02 25.36
N LEU A 17 35.14 -2.68 24.29
CA LEU A 17 34.33 -2.83 23.07
C LEU A 17 33.15 -3.81 23.21
N ALA A 18 33.13 -4.65 24.25
CA ALA A 18 32.07 -5.63 24.46
C ALA A 18 30.84 -5.07 25.21
N LEU A 19 30.90 -3.83 25.71
CA LEU A 19 29.84 -3.22 26.55
C LEU A 19 28.94 -2.21 25.82
N THR A 20 29.11 -1.97 24.52
CA THR A 20 28.30 -0.98 23.78
C THR A 20 27.31 -1.57 22.78
N VAL A 21 27.08 -2.89 22.78
CA VAL A 21 26.07 -3.53 21.90
C VAL A 21 24.95 -4.13 22.75
N ALA A 22 24.25 -3.27 23.50
CA ALA A 22 23.02 -3.64 24.19
C ALA A 22 22.02 -2.48 24.20
N ASP A 23 21.72 -1.93 23.03
CA ASP A 23 20.51 -1.10 22.83
C ASP A 23 19.94 -1.23 21.40
N ALA A 24 20.25 -2.34 20.72
CA ALA A 24 19.63 -2.69 19.46
C ALA A 24 18.51 -3.71 19.71
N SER A 25 17.30 -3.21 20.01
CA SER A 25 16.01 -3.71 19.48
C SER A 25 14.86 -3.50 20.48
N ALA A 26 14.31 -2.30 20.54
CA ALA A 26 12.93 -2.11 20.98
C ALA A 26 12.29 -0.93 20.24
N TYR A 27 12.40 -0.90 18.90
CA TYR A 27 11.47 -0.11 18.11
C TYR A 27 10.09 -0.75 18.20
N GLY A 28 9.30 -0.24 19.14
CA GLY A 28 7.92 -0.64 19.36
C GLY A 28 7.13 -0.54 18.06
N TYR A 29 6.72 -1.70 17.56
CA TYR A 29 5.80 -1.82 16.44
C TYR A 29 4.44 -1.29 16.90
N GLY A 30 4.18 0.00 16.62
CA GLY A 30 2.91 0.64 16.92
C GLY A 30 1.76 -0.13 16.25
N LYS A 31 0.73 -0.48 17.02
CA LYS A 31 -0.52 -1.06 16.52
C LYS A 31 -1.06 -0.22 15.38
N ASP A 32 -1.02 -0.79 14.18
CA ASP A 32 -1.45 -0.17 12.94
C ASP A 32 -2.94 0.19 13.03
N LYS A 33 -3.22 1.49 13.17
CA LYS A 33 -4.59 2.01 13.22
C LYS A 33 -5.17 1.92 11.82
N GLY A 34 -5.92 0.85 11.56
CA GLY A 34 -6.81 0.64 10.42
C GLY A 34 -6.51 1.48 9.18
N HIS A 35 -5.66 0.95 8.28
CA HIS A 35 -5.38 1.60 7.00
C HIS A 35 -6.67 2.01 6.27
N LYS A 36 -6.84 3.32 6.06
CA LYS A 36 -7.88 3.84 5.15
C LYS A 36 -7.56 3.33 3.75
N LYS A 37 -8.47 2.53 3.19
CA LYS A 37 -8.35 2.02 1.81
C LYS A 37 -8.28 3.18 0.84
N ASP A 38 -7.26 3.18 -0.03
CA ASP A 38 -7.21 4.13 -1.14
C ASP A 38 -8.28 3.80 -2.20
N MET A 39 -8.55 4.71 -3.14
CA MET A 39 -9.58 4.50 -4.17
C MET A 39 -9.28 3.30 -5.07
N GLY A 40 -8.01 2.97 -5.29
CA GLY A 40 -7.60 1.81 -6.10
C GLY A 40 -7.92 0.49 -5.38
N GLU A 41 -7.74 0.44 -4.07
CA GLU A 41 -8.16 -0.67 -3.22
C GLU A 41 -9.68 -0.81 -3.17
N MET A 42 -10.42 0.30 -3.12
CA MET A 42 -11.88 0.28 -3.19
C MET A 42 -12.38 -0.35 -4.51
N PHE A 43 -11.81 0.07 -5.64
CA PHE A 43 -12.06 -0.53 -6.95
C PHE A 43 -11.74 -2.03 -6.95
N THR A 44 -10.53 -2.40 -6.50
CA THR A 44 -10.07 -3.80 -6.54
C THR A 44 -10.95 -4.70 -5.67
N CYS A 45 -11.33 -4.23 -4.48
CA CYS A 45 -12.24 -4.93 -3.58
C CYS A 45 -13.62 -5.10 -4.22
N LYS A 46 -14.16 -4.05 -4.83
CA LYS A 46 -15.48 -4.07 -5.48
C LYS A 46 -15.49 -5.04 -6.67
N ALA A 47 -14.48 -4.97 -7.54
CA ALA A 47 -14.34 -5.87 -8.69
C ALA A 47 -14.19 -7.32 -8.25
N HIS A 48 -13.40 -7.59 -7.20
CA HIS A 48 -13.26 -8.93 -6.65
C HIS A 48 -14.59 -9.45 -6.07
N MET A 49 -15.34 -8.62 -5.34
CA MET A 49 -16.64 -9.01 -4.80
C MET A 49 -17.65 -9.33 -5.90
N ILE A 50 -17.68 -8.55 -6.99
CA ILE A 50 -18.56 -8.82 -8.14
C ILE A 50 -18.21 -10.16 -8.79
N LEU A 51 -16.92 -10.39 -9.08
CA LEU A 51 -16.47 -11.63 -9.73
C LEU A 51 -16.66 -12.86 -8.84
N LYS A 52 -16.52 -12.72 -7.52
CA LYS A 52 -16.74 -13.81 -6.56
C LYS A 52 -18.20 -14.27 -6.53
N ASN A 53 -19.14 -13.35 -6.77
CA ASN A 53 -20.58 -13.63 -6.71
C ASN A 53 -21.22 -13.57 -8.11
N LYS A 54 -20.46 -13.87 -9.17
CA LYS A 54 -20.91 -13.76 -10.57
C LYS A 54 -22.21 -14.54 -10.86
N GLU A 55 -22.37 -15.71 -10.24
CA GLU A 55 -23.53 -16.59 -10.42
C GLU A 55 -24.76 -16.04 -9.69
N GLU A 56 -24.62 -15.64 -8.41
CA GLU A 56 -25.71 -15.00 -7.63
C GLU A 56 -26.17 -13.68 -8.27
N LEU A 57 -25.24 -12.96 -8.91
CA LEU A 57 -25.52 -11.73 -9.65
C LEU A 57 -26.11 -11.98 -11.05
N GLY A 58 -26.09 -13.22 -11.56
CA GLY A 58 -26.54 -13.53 -12.91
C GLY A 58 -25.75 -12.76 -13.98
N LEU A 59 -24.42 -12.69 -13.85
CA LEU A 59 -23.57 -12.04 -14.85
C LEU A 59 -23.40 -12.94 -16.06
N SER A 60 -23.57 -12.39 -17.27
CA SER A 60 -23.21 -13.09 -18.51
C SER A 60 -21.69 -13.29 -18.61
N ASP A 61 -21.26 -14.31 -19.37
CA ASP A 61 -19.84 -14.58 -19.58
C ASP A 61 -19.10 -13.39 -20.21
N ASP A 62 -19.75 -12.67 -21.12
CA ASP A 62 -19.18 -11.48 -21.74
C ASP A 62 -18.99 -10.35 -20.73
N LEU A 63 -19.94 -10.16 -19.82
CA LEU A 63 -19.82 -9.19 -18.73
C LEU A 63 -18.71 -9.58 -17.76
N VAL A 64 -18.58 -10.87 -17.42
CA VAL A 64 -17.48 -11.40 -16.60
C VAL A 64 -16.13 -11.16 -17.26
N LYS A 65 -16.00 -11.41 -18.57
CA LYS A 65 -14.77 -11.12 -19.35
C LYS A 65 -14.41 -9.64 -19.30
N LYS A 66 -15.38 -8.75 -19.53
CA LYS A 66 -15.18 -7.28 -19.45
C LYS A 66 -14.70 -6.84 -18.06
N ILE A 67 -15.32 -7.35 -16.99
CA ILE A 67 -14.94 -7.01 -15.62
C ILE A 67 -13.53 -7.54 -15.28
N LYS A 68 -13.16 -8.75 -15.73
CA LYS A 68 -11.81 -9.30 -15.55
C LYS A 68 -10.77 -8.46 -16.28
N ALA A 69 -11.02 -8.11 -17.53
CA ALA A 69 -10.12 -7.26 -18.33
C ALA A 69 -9.91 -5.89 -17.66
N LEU A 70 -11.00 -5.23 -17.27
CA LEU A 70 -10.94 -3.96 -16.54
C LEU A 70 -10.11 -4.09 -15.25
N LYS A 71 -10.37 -5.12 -14.44
CA LYS A 71 -9.62 -5.37 -13.20
C LYS A 71 -8.12 -5.54 -13.45
N VAL A 72 -7.73 -6.32 -14.46
CA VAL A 72 -6.31 -6.59 -14.75
C VAL A 72 -5.62 -5.33 -15.25
N THR A 73 -6.20 -4.63 -16.24
CA THR A 73 -5.61 -3.42 -16.82
C THR A 73 -5.46 -2.33 -15.75
N THR A 74 -6.53 -2.02 -15.02
CA THR A 74 -6.47 -1.02 -13.94
C THR A 74 -5.47 -1.42 -12.86
N LYS A 75 -5.38 -2.70 -12.47
CA LYS A 75 -4.40 -3.13 -11.46
C LYS A 75 -2.95 -2.94 -11.95
N LYS A 76 -2.66 -3.21 -13.22
CA LYS A 76 -1.33 -2.97 -13.81
C LYS A 76 -0.98 -1.48 -13.75
N ASP A 77 -1.91 -0.61 -14.15
CA ASP A 77 -1.66 0.84 -14.16
C ASP A 77 -1.50 1.42 -12.76
N LEU A 78 -2.27 0.92 -11.79
CA LEU A 78 -2.10 1.31 -10.38
C LEU A 78 -0.74 0.89 -9.82
N ILE A 79 -0.23 -0.29 -10.20
CA ILE A 79 1.09 -0.76 -9.77
C ILE A 79 2.19 0.12 -10.38
N ARG A 80 2.14 0.38 -11.69
CA ARG A 80 3.12 1.23 -12.38
C ARG A 80 3.22 2.62 -11.74
N ARG A 81 2.08 3.29 -11.56
CA ARG A 81 2.02 4.62 -10.93
C ARG A 81 2.46 4.60 -9.48
N LYS A 82 2.19 3.53 -8.74
CA LYS A 82 2.69 3.38 -7.37
C LYS A 82 4.22 3.28 -7.37
N ALA A 83 4.80 2.50 -8.28
CA ALA A 83 6.24 2.37 -8.41
C ALA A 83 6.90 3.71 -8.79
N GLU A 84 6.33 4.46 -9.74
CA GLU A 84 6.82 5.80 -10.10
C GLU A 84 6.77 6.77 -8.91
N ILE A 85 5.68 6.77 -8.13
CA ILE A 85 5.58 7.58 -6.90
C ILE A 85 6.63 7.18 -5.86
N GLU A 86 6.96 5.88 -5.76
CA GLU A 86 7.98 5.37 -4.84
C GLU A 86 9.39 5.77 -5.30
N ILE A 87 9.69 5.70 -6.60
CA ILE A 87 10.95 6.18 -7.18
C ILE A 87 11.14 7.66 -6.87
N ILE A 88 10.16 8.52 -7.19
CA ILE A 88 10.24 9.96 -6.90
C ILE A 88 10.40 10.21 -5.39
N ALA A 89 9.77 9.39 -4.54
CA ALA A 89 9.93 9.52 -3.09
C ALA A 89 11.35 9.17 -2.63
N ILE A 90 12.04 8.25 -3.30
CA ILE A 90 13.46 7.94 -3.05
C ILE A 90 14.32 9.11 -3.52
N ASP A 91 14.05 9.68 -4.69
CA ASP A 91 14.81 10.82 -5.22
C ASP A 91 14.69 12.05 -4.30
N ILE A 92 13.50 12.35 -3.79
CA ILE A 92 13.30 13.41 -2.78
C ILE A 92 14.13 13.12 -1.53
N LYS A 93 14.15 11.87 -1.04
CA LYS A 93 14.96 11.49 0.13
C LYS A 93 16.46 11.68 -0.13
N ALA A 94 16.93 11.35 -1.33
CA ALA A 94 18.32 11.54 -1.71
C ALA A 94 18.71 13.03 -1.66
N ILE A 95 17.87 13.93 -2.18
CA ILE A 95 18.10 15.39 -2.07
C ILE A 95 18.13 15.84 -0.60
N MET A 96 17.24 15.29 0.24
CA MET A 96 17.19 15.62 1.67
C MET A 96 18.38 15.11 2.47
N TRP A 97 19.15 14.16 1.95
CA TRP A 97 20.36 13.63 2.60
C TRP A 97 21.64 14.36 2.19
N ALA A 98 21.57 15.32 1.27
CA ALA A 98 22.71 16.14 0.88
C ALA A 98 23.07 17.16 1.97
N ASP A 99 24.36 17.53 2.06
CA ASP A 99 24.85 18.54 3.02
C ASP A 99 24.20 19.92 2.79
N VAL A 100 23.88 20.23 1.53
CA VAL A 100 23.12 21.42 1.13
C VAL A 100 21.88 20.96 0.37
N ILE A 101 20.71 21.29 0.90
CA ILE A 101 19.43 20.89 0.32
C ILE A 101 19.05 21.84 -0.83
N ASP A 102 18.99 21.30 -2.05
CA ASP A 102 18.39 22.00 -3.20
C ASP A 102 16.87 21.97 -3.09
N THR A 103 16.30 23.04 -2.54
CA THR A 103 14.86 23.17 -2.31
C THR A 103 14.07 23.33 -3.61
N GLU A 104 14.67 23.89 -4.67
CA GLU A 104 14.01 24.02 -5.96
C GLU A 104 13.83 22.65 -6.62
N ALA A 105 14.90 21.85 -6.66
CA ALA A 105 14.85 20.48 -7.17
C ALA A 105 13.88 19.60 -6.35
N ALA A 106 13.92 19.71 -5.02
CA ALA A 106 12.99 18.99 -4.15
C ALA A 106 11.52 19.36 -4.43
N ASN A 107 11.20 20.64 -4.58
CA ASN A 107 9.84 21.10 -4.87
C ASN A 107 9.32 20.57 -6.22
N LYS A 108 10.15 20.58 -7.28
CA LYS A 108 9.77 20.00 -8.58
C LYS A 108 9.41 18.51 -8.47
N LEU A 109 10.18 17.73 -7.71
CA LEU A 109 9.87 16.32 -7.48
C LEU A 109 8.62 16.12 -6.62
N ILE A 110 8.39 16.99 -5.63
CA ILE A 110 7.17 16.98 -4.82
C ILE A 110 5.95 17.22 -5.72
N ASP A 111 5.99 18.22 -6.59
CA ASP A 111 4.89 18.51 -7.52
C ASP A 111 4.62 17.32 -8.46
N ALA A 112 5.67 16.77 -9.07
CA ALA A 112 5.56 15.59 -9.92
C ALA A 112 4.95 14.38 -9.19
N LYS A 113 5.35 14.15 -7.93
CA LYS A 113 4.79 13.09 -7.07
C LYS A 113 3.30 13.29 -6.81
N TYR A 114 2.88 14.52 -6.52
CA TYR A 114 1.47 14.82 -6.23
C TYR A 114 0.62 14.81 -7.49
N ASP A 115 1.17 15.17 -8.65
CA ASP A 115 0.52 14.99 -9.94
C ASP A 115 0.28 13.51 -10.25
N LEU A 116 1.26 12.63 -10.04
CA LEU A 116 1.05 11.18 -10.18
C LEU A 116 0.01 10.64 -9.19
N LYS A 117 -0.03 11.13 -7.95
CA LYS A 117 -1.08 10.75 -6.98
C LYS A 117 -2.47 11.18 -7.44
N LYS A 118 -2.60 12.42 -7.94
CA LYS A 118 -3.83 12.97 -8.52
C LYS A 118 -4.30 12.11 -9.68
N GLU A 119 -3.41 11.80 -10.60
CA GLU A 119 -3.74 10.99 -11.76
C GLU A 119 -4.10 9.56 -11.34
N LYS A 120 -3.38 8.93 -10.40
CA LYS A 120 -3.73 7.60 -9.85
C LYS A 120 -5.15 7.58 -9.24
N ALA A 121 -5.53 8.65 -8.53
CA ALA A 121 -6.87 8.80 -7.97
C ALA A 121 -7.94 8.90 -9.07
N LYS A 122 -7.72 9.74 -10.09
CA LYS A 122 -8.62 9.87 -11.25
C LYS A 122 -8.81 8.53 -11.98
N LEU A 123 -7.71 7.80 -12.22
CA LEU A 123 -7.75 6.48 -12.85
C LEU A 123 -8.58 5.48 -12.03
N SER A 124 -8.43 5.49 -10.70
CA SER A 124 -9.21 4.64 -9.80
C SER A 124 -10.70 4.98 -9.83
N LEU A 125 -11.04 6.28 -9.83
CA LEU A 125 -12.42 6.74 -9.91
C LEU A 125 -13.06 6.36 -11.25
N ALA A 126 -12.37 6.59 -12.36
CA ALA A 126 -12.84 6.22 -13.69
C ALA A 126 -13.10 4.72 -13.80
N ALA A 127 -12.16 3.88 -13.36
CA ALA A 127 -12.32 2.43 -13.35
C ALA A 127 -13.49 1.98 -12.45
N TYR A 128 -13.68 2.63 -11.29
CA TYR A 128 -14.82 2.36 -10.42
C TYR A 128 -16.15 2.73 -11.07
N ALA A 129 -16.22 3.90 -11.73
CA ALA A 129 -17.41 4.35 -12.45
C ALA A 129 -17.75 3.38 -13.60
N THR A 130 -16.77 2.98 -14.41
CA THR A 130 -16.94 1.97 -15.47
C THR A 130 -17.45 0.66 -14.90
N LEU A 131 -16.84 0.16 -13.81
CA LEU A 131 -17.24 -1.09 -13.18
C LEU A 131 -18.71 -1.07 -12.71
N VAL A 132 -19.16 0.03 -12.12
CA VAL A 132 -20.55 0.18 -11.68
C VAL A 132 -21.49 0.39 -12.88
N GLY A 133 -21.05 1.09 -13.92
CA GLY A 133 -21.80 1.31 -15.15
C GLY A 133 -22.07 0.02 -15.94
N LEU A 134 -21.21 -0.99 -15.79
CA LEU A 134 -21.37 -2.32 -16.41
C LEU A 134 -22.52 -3.14 -15.80
N LEU A 135 -22.99 -2.82 -14.61
CA LEU A 135 -24.05 -3.57 -13.92
C LEU A 135 -25.44 -2.98 -14.19
N SER A 136 -26.44 -3.84 -14.36
CA SER A 136 -27.85 -3.45 -14.38
C SER A 136 -28.35 -2.95 -13.02
N GLY A 137 -29.54 -2.34 -12.98
CA GLY A 137 -30.19 -1.93 -11.72
C GLY A 137 -30.35 -3.11 -10.76
N ASP A 138 -30.93 -4.21 -11.24
CA ASP A 138 -31.15 -5.43 -10.45
C ASP A 138 -29.85 -6.03 -9.91
N GLN A 139 -28.80 -6.05 -10.73
CA GLN A 139 -27.47 -6.51 -10.30
C GLN A 139 -26.88 -5.62 -9.21
N LYS A 140 -27.09 -4.31 -9.27
CA LYS A 140 -26.63 -3.36 -8.24
C LYS A 140 -27.35 -3.57 -6.92
N GLU A 141 -28.66 -3.83 -6.93
CA GLU A 141 -29.42 -4.13 -5.72
C GLU A 141 -29.00 -5.46 -5.10
N LYS A 142 -28.89 -6.53 -5.89
CA LYS A 142 -28.35 -7.82 -5.42
C LYS A 142 -26.96 -7.66 -4.79
N LEU A 143 -26.08 -6.87 -5.42
CA LEU A 143 -24.76 -6.59 -4.89
C LEU A 143 -24.77 -5.84 -3.55
N LYS A 144 -25.77 -4.96 -3.31
CA LYS A 144 -25.94 -4.29 -2.01
C LYS A 144 -26.35 -5.31 -0.93
N GLU A 145 -27.23 -6.23 -1.25
CA GLU A 145 -27.66 -7.28 -0.31
C GLU A 145 -26.52 -8.25 0.04
N ILE A 146 -25.76 -8.71 -0.96
CA ILE A 146 -24.54 -9.51 -0.75
C ILE A 146 -23.57 -8.76 0.18
N ARG A 147 -23.35 -7.46 -0.05
CA ARG A 147 -22.48 -6.64 0.80
C ARG A 147 -22.99 -6.53 2.24
N LYS A 148 -24.30 -6.41 2.44
CA LYS A 148 -24.91 -6.37 3.78
C LYS A 148 -24.71 -7.69 4.51
N LYS A 149 -24.94 -8.83 3.85
CA LYS A 149 -24.69 -10.19 4.39
C LYS A 149 -23.24 -10.34 4.85
N CYS A 150 -22.27 -10.07 3.96
CA CYS A 150 -20.85 -10.16 4.30
C CYS A 150 -20.41 -9.25 5.47
N LYS A 151 -21.09 -8.11 5.69
CA LYS A 151 -20.83 -7.24 6.85
C LYS A 151 -21.40 -7.80 8.15
N LYS A 152 -22.56 -8.47 8.10
CA LYS A 152 -23.19 -9.10 9.28
C LYS A 152 -22.36 -10.29 9.75
N ASP A 153 -21.89 -11.13 8.82
CA ASP A 153 -21.09 -12.33 9.14
C ASP A 153 -19.78 -11.94 9.86
N LYS A 154 -19.12 -10.87 9.41
CA LYS A 154 -17.90 -10.34 10.07
C LYS A 154 -18.13 -9.75 11.46
N LYS A 155 -19.34 -9.26 11.75
CA LYS A 155 -19.71 -8.76 13.09
C LYS A 155 -20.08 -9.92 14.03
N GLY A 156 -20.63 -11.01 13.52
CA GLY A 156 -20.91 -12.22 14.29
C GLY A 156 -19.65 -12.97 14.72
N SER A 157 -18.65 -13.09 13.83
CA SER A 157 -17.37 -13.76 14.13
C SER A 157 -16.44 -13.00 15.07
N GLY A 158 -16.71 -11.72 15.34
CA GLY A 158 -15.93 -10.88 16.26
C GLY A 158 -16.42 -10.89 17.71
N LYS A 159 -17.50 -11.63 18.02
CA LYS A 159 -18.14 -11.66 19.33
C LYS A 159 -17.82 -12.93 20.15
N GLN A 160 -16.89 -13.77 19.67
CA GLN A 160 -16.44 -15.01 20.32
C GLN A 160 -14.93 -15.00 20.66
N ARG A 161 -14.32 -13.83 20.83
CA ARG A 161 -12.95 -13.69 21.33
C ARG A 161 -12.89 -12.75 22.51
#